data_AF-A0A943K8Z6-F1
#
_entry.id   AF-A0A943K8Z6-F1
#
_cell.length_a   1.000
_cell.length_b   1.000
_cell.length_c   1.000
_cell.angle_alpha   90.00
_cell.angle_beta   90.00
_cell.angle_gamma   90.00
#
_symmetry.space_group_name_H-M   'P 1'
#
loop_
_entity.id
_entity.type
_entity.pdbx_description
1 polymer ?
#
loop_
_entity_poly.entity_id
_entity_poly.type
_entity_poly.pdbx_seq_one_letter_code
_entity_poly.pdbx_strand_id
1 'polypeptide(L)'
;MVKYLGYKRWIPHPDVRCVALCADGTLCAGTLEGVSIIRTVEMTLAEKAAYYQEITEKYHVRRDGFVTVRSLTREGDLSSGHVTISDNDGLWTGCYAAPQCFRYAVTSEPEAASLARRSILAMVRLAQVTGIPGFTARAIRYPGEEQFGNGDPEWQPQR
;
A
#
# COMPACT_ATOMS: atom_id res chain seq x y z
N MET A 1 13.03 -16.34 20.28
CA MET A 1 11.80 -15.66 19.82
C MET A 1 11.05 -16.64 18.93
N VAL A 2 9.77 -16.92 19.23
CA VAL A 2 8.93 -17.83 18.41
C VAL A 2 8.26 -17.00 17.31
N LYS A 3 8.28 -17.47 16.05
CA LYS A 3 7.56 -16.85 14.93
C LYS A 3 6.35 -17.71 14.57
N TYR A 4 5.19 -17.08 14.43
CA TYR A 4 3.97 -17.72 13.92
C TYR A 4 3.79 -17.38 12.43
N LEU A 5 3.74 -18.40 11.57
CA LEU A 5 3.63 -18.30 10.11
C LEU A 5 2.31 -18.95 9.67
N GLY A 6 1.23 -18.16 9.62
CA GLY A 6 -0.12 -18.67 9.40
C GLY A 6 -0.49 -18.98 7.94
N TYR A 7 -1.55 -19.79 7.79
CA TYR A 7 -2.25 -20.07 6.53
C TYR A 7 -2.67 -18.78 5.80
N LYS A 8 -2.77 -18.85 4.46
CA LYS A 8 -3.06 -17.77 3.50
C LYS A 8 -1.94 -16.78 3.26
N ARG A 9 -1.22 -16.38 4.31
CA ARG A 9 -0.12 -15.42 4.20
C ARG A 9 1.24 -16.08 3.93
N TRP A 10 1.54 -17.16 4.64
CA TRP A 10 2.86 -17.79 4.60
C TRP A 10 2.84 -19.21 4.05
N ILE A 11 1.74 -19.94 4.26
CA ILE A 11 1.55 -21.32 3.79
C ILE A 11 0.23 -21.48 3.02
N PRO A 12 0.20 -22.30 1.96
CA PRO A 12 -0.98 -22.44 1.11
C PRO A 12 -2.05 -23.34 1.70
N HIS A 13 -1.78 -24.10 2.78
CA HIS A 13 -2.78 -24.92 3.47
C HIS A 13 -2.39 -25.09 4.95
N PRO A 14 -3.34 -25.16 5.91
CA PRO A 14 -3.03 -25.27 7.34
C PRO A 14 -2.43 -26.61 7.77
N ASP A 15 -2.70 -27.70 7.05
CA ASP A 15 -2.08 -29.03 7.27
C ASP A 15 -0.65 -29.08 6.69
N VAL A 16 0.35 -28.78 7.52
CA VAL A 16 1.78 -28.87 7.17
C VAL A 16 2.26 -30.30 7.39
N ARG A 17 2.72 -30.95 6.32
CA ARG A 17 3.08 -32.38 6.32
C ARG A 17 4.57 -32.63 6.45
N CYS A 18 5.38 -31.69 5.98
CA CYS A 18 6.82 -31.76 6.10
C CYS A 18 7.44 -30.36 6.18
N VAL A 19 8.60 -30.30 6.81
CA VAL A 19 9.38 -29.08 6.95
C VAL A 19 10.84 -29.42 6.69
N ALA A 20 11.53 -28.57 5.95
CA ALA A 20 12.97 -28.60 5.81
C ALA A 20 13.55 -27.22 6.15
N LEU A 21 14.65 -27.21 6.90
CA LEU A 21 15.42 -26.00 7.20
C LEU A 21 16.76 -26.10 6.47
N CYS A 22 17.00 -25.18 5.55
CA CYS A 22 18.26 -25.06 4.84
C CYS A 22 19.34 -24.42 5.73
N ALA A 23 20.62 -24.64 5.40
CA ALA A 23 21.74 -24.10 6.16
C ALA A 23 21.80 -22.55 6.16
N ASP A 24 21.22 -21.91 5.14
CA ASP A 24 21.07 -20.46 5.03
C ASP A 24 19.87 -19.91 5.84
N GLY A 25 19.15 -20.77 6.56
CA GLY A 25 17.96 -20.41 7.33
C GLY A 25 16.66 -20.34 6.50
N THR A 26 16.69 -20.73 5.22
CA THR A 26 15.47 -20.88 4.40
C THR A 26 14.60 -22.02 4.95
N LEU A 27 13.34 -21.72 5.23
CA LEU A 27 12.33 -22.66 5.69
C LEU A 27 11.45 -23.08 4.51
N CYS A 28 11.46 -24.37 4.19
CA CYS A 28 10.55 -24.97 3.22
C CYS A 28 9.45 -25.74 3.97
N ALA A 29 8.18 -25.37 3.74
CA ALA A 29 7.03 -26.05 4.34
C ALA A 29 6.18 -26.69 3.24
N GLY A 30 6.06 -28.02 3.27
CA GLY A 30 5.24 -28.77 2.32
C GLY A 30 3.84 -29.04 2.89
N THR A 31 2.83 -28.76 2.09
CA THR A 31 1.41 -28.98 2.41
C THR A 31 0.73 -29.73 1.27
N LEU A 32 -0.57 -30.04 1.43
CA LEU A 32 -1.40 -30.60 0.37
C LEU A 32 -1.51 -29.71 -0.88
N GLU A 33 -1.41 -28.39 -0.71
CA GLU A 33 -1.66 -27.41 -1.78
C GLU A 33 -0.35 -26.81 -2.33
N GLY A 34 0.80 -27.36 -1.94
CA GLY A 34 2.10 -26.99 -2.50
C GLY A 34 3.17 -26.76 -1.44
N VAL A 35 4.23 -26.05 -1.83
CA VAL A 35 5.40 -25.78 -1.00
C VAL A 35 5.57 -24.28 -0.83
N SER A 36 5.73 -23.84 0.42
CA SER A 36 6.19 -22.49 0.75
C SER A 36 7.69 -22.45 0.93
N ILE A 37 8.35 -21.47 0.32
CA ILE A 37 9.77 -21.17 0.53
C ILE A 37 9.85 -19.82 1.26
N ILE A 38 10.25 -19.87 2.53
CA ILE A 38 10.25 -18.73 3.44
C ILE A 38 11.68 -18.41 3.83
N ARG A 39 12.16 -17.22 3.48
CA ARG A 39 13.53 -16.80 3.75
C ARG A 39 13.60 -15.35 4.19
N THR A 40 14.65 -15.03 4.94
CA THR A 40 15.01 -13.64 5.22
C THR A 40 15.97 -13.20 4.11
N VAL A 41 15.69 -12.06 3.51
CA VAL A 41 16.55 -11.47 2.48
C VAL A 41 17.33 -10.34 3.14
N GLU A 42 18.66 -10.44 3.12
CA GLU A 42 19.52 -9.35 3.54
C GLU A 42 19.45 -8.23 2.50
N MET A 43 19.24 -7.00 2.98
CA MET A 43 19.14 -5.80 2.16
C MET A 43 19.53 -4.59 3.00
N THR A 44 20.14 -3.61 2.36
CA THR A 44 20.34 -2.28 2.92
C THR A 44 18.98 -1.58 3.12
N LEU A 45 18.96 -0.56 3.99
CA LEU A 45 17.76 0.27 4.16
C LEU A 45 17.37 0.98 2.86
N ALA A 46 18.34 1.35 2.03
CA ALA A 46 18.11 1.98 0.73
C ALA A 46 17.41 1.01 -0.25
N GLU A 47 17.88 -0.23 -0.36
CA GLU A 47 17.23 -1.26 -1.19
C GLU A 47 15.82 -1.57 -0.69
N LYS A 48 15.64 -1.68 0.63
CA LYS A 48 14.32 -1.90 1.23
C LYS A 48 13.36 -0.74 0.94
N ALA A 49 13.85 0.50 1.03
CA ALA A 49 13.06 1.69 0.71
C ALA A 49 12.66 1.71 -0.76
N ALA A 50 13.60 1.43 -1.67
CA ALA A 50 13.33 1.34 -3.11
C ALA A 50 12.31 0.24 -3.45
N TYR A 51 12.41 -0.93 -2.82
CA TYR A 51 11.46 -2.04 -3.02
C TYR A 51 10.02 -1.64 -2.63
N TYR A 52 9.82 -1.07 -1.44
CA TYR A 52 8.48 -0.66 -1.02
C TYR A 52 7.97 0.56 -1.80
N GLN A 53 8.87 1.47 -2.20
CA GLN A 53 8.56 2.60 -3.07
C GLN A 53 7.97 2.13 -4.41
N GLU A 54 8.60 1.14 -5.06
CA GLU A 54 8.11 0.57 -6.31
C GLU A 54 6.71 -0.07 -6.13
N ILE A 55 6.52 -0.83 -5.06
CA ILE A 55 5.22 -1.45 -4.75
C ILE A 55 4.14 -0.42 -4.47
N THR A 56 4.45 0.64 -3.73
CA THR A 56 3.51 1.72 -3.43
C THR A 56 3.10 2.43 -4.72
N GLU A 57 4.05 2.86 -5.54
CA GLU A 57 3.74 3.56 -6.81
C GLU A 57 2.95 2.69 -7.78
N LYS A 58 3.30 1.41 -7.88
CA LYS A 58 2.66 0.49 -8.81
C LYS A 58 1.26 0.09 -8.41
N TYR A 59 1.01 -0.09 -7.11
CA TYR A 59 -0.20 -0.77 -6.62
C TYR A 59 -1.07 0.06 -5.68
N HIS A 60 -0.62 1.21 -5.21
CA HIS A 60 -1.32 1.97 -4.15
C HIS A 60 -1.56 3.44 -4.49
N VAL A 61 -1.08 3.93 -5.64
CA VAL A 61 -1.31 5.30 -6.09
C VAL A 61 -2.58 5.39 -6.94
N ARG A 62 -3.53 6.21 -6.48
CA ARG A 62 -4.73 6.63 -7.22
C ARG A 62 -4.47 7.89 -8.03
N ARG A 63 -5.52 8.34 -8.73
CA ARG A 63 -5.56 9.61 -9.45
C ARG A 63 -5.05 10.76 -8.57
N ASP A 64 -4.40 11.74 -9.21
CA ASP A 64 -3.83 12.93 -8.57
C ASP A 64 -2.71 12.67 -7.53
N GLY A 65 -2.35 11.42 -7.27
CA GLY A 65 -1.24 11.05 -6.38
C GLY A 65 -1.64 10.67 -4.95
N PHE A 66 -2.91 10.36 -4.71
CA PHE A 66 -3.36 9.77 -3.45
C PHE A 66 -2.75 8.38 -3.27
N VAL A 67 -2.13 8.11 -2.12
CA VAL A 67 -1.70 6.76 -1.75
C VAL A 67 -2.74 6.18 -0.81
N THR A 68 -3.29 5.02 -1.14
CA THR A 68 -4.39 4.42 -0.37
C THR A 68 -4.26 2.90 -0.28
N VAL A 69 -5.22 2.26 0.40
CA VAL A 69 -5.28 0.80 0.51
C VAL A 69 -5.75 0.16 -0.79
N ARG A 70 -5.28 -1.06 -1.04
CA ARG A 70 -5.66 -1.85 -2.20
C ARG A 70 -6.51 -3.04 -1.80
N SER A 71 -7.53 -3.33 -2.61
CA SER A 71 -8.34 -4.54 -2.50
C SER A 71 -8.00 -5.48 -3.66
N LEU A 72 -7.65 -6.73 -3.36
CA LEU A 72 -7.46 -7.77 -4.37
C LEU A 72 -8.79 -8.43 -4.70
N THR A 73 -9.09 -8.64 -5.99
CA THR A 73 -10.26 -9.44 -6.40
C THR A 73 -9.97 -10.95 -6.35
N ARG A 74 -8.69 -11.34 -6.41
CA ARG A 74 -8.23 -12.70 -6.18
C ARG A 74 -7.13 -12.72 -5.13
N GLU A 75 -7.28 -13.59 -4.13
CA GLU A 75 -6.32 -13.74 -3.04
C GLU A 75 -4.92 -14.09 -3.56
N GLY A 76 -3.88 -13.39 -3.09
CA GLY A 76 -2.49 -13.61 -3.48
C GLY A 76 -2.07 -13.11 -4.87
N ASP A 77 -3.03 -12.75 -5.74
CA ASP A 77 -2.74 -12.30 -7.10
C ASP A 77 -2.61 -10.78 -7.17
N LEU A 78 -1.37 -10.29 -7.16
CA LEU A 78 -1.07 -8.86 -7.27
C LEU A 78 -1.46 -8.24 -8.62
N SER A 79 -1.70 -9.02 -9.67
CA SER A 79 -2.22 -8.51 -10.94
C SER A 79 -3.72 -8.21 -10.89
N SER A 80 -4.42 -8.70 -9.87
CA SER A 80 -5.87 -8.52 -9.67
C SER A 80 -6.17 -7.36 -8.72
N GLY A 81 -7.39 -6.81 -8.80
CA GLY A 81 -7.87 -5.82 -7.83
C GLY A 81 -7.72 -4.36 -8.25
N HIS A 82 -8.07 -3.46 -7.33
CA HIS A 82 -8.08 -2.02 -7.54
C HIS A 82 -7.62 -1.27 -6.28
N VAL A 83 -7.13 -0.05 -6.49
CA VAL A 83 -6.80 0.87 -5.40
C VAL A 83 -8.10 1.54 -4.94
N THR A 84 -8.34 1.56 -3.63
CA THR A 84 -9.65 1.93 -3.08
C THR A 84 -9.77 3.43 -2.81
N ILE A 85 -11.00 3.92 -2.90
CA ILE A 85 -11.44 5.14 -2.26
C ILE A 85 -11.45 4.89 -0.75
N SER A 86 -10.61 5.60 -0.01
CA SER A 86 -10.46 5.40 1.43
C SER A 86 -10.86 6.65 2.19
N ASP A 87 -11.54 6.46 3.31
CA ASP A 87 -11.83 7.47 4.33
C ASP A 87 -10.58 8.01 5.04
N ASN A 88 -9.43 7.48 4.63
CA ASN A 88 -8.09 7.78 5.07
C ASN A 88 -7.17 8.19 3.90
N ASP A 89 -7.73 8.68 2.78
CA ASP A 89 -6.94 9.18 1.63
C ASP A 89 -5.86 10.17 2.10
N GLY A 90 -6.20 11.08 3.01
CA GLY A 90 -5.25 12.05 3.59
C GLY A 90 -4.20 11.40 4.50
N LEU A 91 -4.60 10.45 5.36
CA LEU A 91 -3.69 9.79 6.31
C LEU A 91 -2.60 8.99 5.58
N TRP A 92 -2.99 8.09 4.69
CA TRP A 92 -2.06 7.22 3.97
C TRP A 92 -1.16 8.02 3.02
N THR A 93 -1.71 9.04 2.35
CA THR A 93 -0.93 9.95 1.51
C THR A 93 0.08 10.76 2.32
N GLY A 94 -0.29 11.21 3.53
CA GLY A 94 0.63 11.90 4.44
C GLY A 94 1.77 10.99 4.93
N CYS A 95 1.44 9.76 5.33
CA CYS A 95 2.43 8.74 5.70
C CYS A 95 3.44 8.45 4.58
N TYR A 96 3.01 8.57 3.32
CA TYR A 96 3.88 8.42 2.17
C TYR A 96 4.66 9.70 1.83
N ALA A 97 4.05 10.88 1.93
CA ALA A 97 4.69 12.16 1.61
C ALA A 97 5.83 12.52 2.60
N ALA A 98 5.62 12.29 3.90
CA ALA A 98 6.58 12.65 4.94
C ALA A 98 7.99 12.05 4.71
N PRO A 99 8.17 10.73 4.49
CA PRO A 99 9.49 10.17 4.22
C PRO A 99 10.11 10.69 2.91
N GLN A 100 9.31 11.07 1.90
CA GLN A 100 9.85 11.68 0.67
C GLN A 100 10.44 13.07 0.96
N CYS A 101 9.80 13.87 1.81
CA CYS A 101 10.34 15.15 2.26
C CYS A 101 11.69 14.97 2.98
N PHE A 102 11.76 14.00 3.90
CA PHE A 102 13.01 13.70 4.61
C PHE A 102 14.10 13.17 3.68
N ARG A 103 13.74 12.29 2.73
CA ARG A 103 14.66 11.79 1.70
C ARG A 103 15.25 12.95 0.91
N TYR A 104 14.40 13.83 0.38
CA TYR A 104 14.86 15.02 -0.36
C TYR A 104 15.76 15.92 0.49
N ALA A 105 15.41 16.16 1.76
CA ALA A 105 16.20 17.04 2.62
C ALA A 105 17.64 16.56 2.83
N VAL A 106 17.89 15.25 2.78
CA VAL A 106 19.23 14.67 3.02
C VAL A 106 19.95 14.24 1.75
N THR A 107 19.24 13.91 0.67
CA THR A 107 19.83 13.45 -0.60
C THR A 107 19.77 14.47 -1.73
N SER A 108 18.88 15.46 -1.64
CA SER A 108 18.54 16.39 -2.72
C SER A 108 18.06 15.70 -4.02
N GLU A 109 17.57 14.46 -3.94
CA GLU A 109 17.07 13.72 -5.10
C GLU A 109 15.80 14.36 -5.69
N PRO A 110 15.80 14.76 -6.97
CA PRO A 110 14.64 15.40 -7.60
C PRO A 110 13.38 14.53 -7.59
N GLU A 111 13.53 13.22 -7.67
CA GLU A 111 12.41 12.28 -7.59
C GLU A 111 11.69 12.37 -6.25
N ALA A 112 12.44 12.43 -5.13
CA ALA A 112 11.86 12.54 -3.79
C ALA A 112 11.02 13.83 -3.66
N ALA A 113 11.53 14.95 -4.16
CA ALA A 113 10.78 16.21 -4.19
C ALA A 113 9.51 16.12 -5.06
N SER A 114 9.60 15.47 -6.22
CA SER A 114 8.45 15.26 -7.12
C SER A 114 7.35 14.44 -6.45
N LEU A 115 7.72 13.30 -5.84
CA LEU A 115 6.78 12.42 -5.13
C LEU A 115 6.14 13.13 -3.93
N ALA A 116 6.95 13.81 -3.11
CA ALA A 116 6.46 14.62 -1.99
C ALA A 116 5.46 15.68 -2.46
N ARG A 117 5.83 16.46 -3.49
CA ARG A 117 5.00 17.55 -4.02
C ARG A 117 3.68 17.02 -4.57
N ARG A 118 3.71 15.93 -5.35
CA ARG A 118 2.51 15.30 -5.90
C ARG A 118 1.55 14.87 -4.79
N SER A 119 2.05 14.19 -3.75
CA SER A 119 1.23 13.72 -2.64
C SER A 119 0.71 14.85 -1.75
N ILE A 120 1.50 15.91 -1.52
CA ILE A 120 1.03 17.10 -0.79
C ILE A 120 -0.07 17.81 -1.59
N LEU A 121 0.07 17.94 -2.91
CA LEU A 121 -0.97 18.54 -3.75
C LEU A 121 -2.27 17.72 -3.76
N ALA A 122 -2.19 16.39 -3.71
CA ALA A 122 -3.37 15.54 -3.52
C ALA A 122 -4.08 15.87 -2.19
N MET A 123 -3.33 15.99 -1.09
CA MET A 123 -3.91 16.37 0.21
C MET A 123 -4.47 17.80 0.22
N VAL A 124 -3.83 18.77 -0.45
CA VAL A 124 -4.38 20.13 -0.62
C VAL A 124 -5.72 20.08 -1.34
N ARG A 125 -5.88 19.16 -2.30
CA ARG A 125 -7.14 18.95 -3.02
C ARG A 125 -8.27 18.52 -2.10
N LEU A 126 -7.99 17.71 -1.07
CA LEU A 126 -8.98 17.34 -0.04
C LEU A 126 -9.50 18.57 0.71
N ALA A 127 -8.65 19.57 0.96
CA ALA A 127 -9.07 20.83 1.58
C ALA A 127 -9.86 21.71 0.61
N GLN A 128 -9.46 21.75 -0.65
CA GLN A 128 -10.06 22.64 -1.66
C GLN A 128 -11.44 22.19 -2.10
N VAL A 129 -11.68 20.89 -2.22
CA VAL A 129 -12.94 20.35 -2.76
C VAL A 129 -14.15 20.70 -1.88
N THR A 130 -13.92 20.99 -0.59
CA THR A 130 -15.00 21.30 0.36
C THR A 130 -15.50 22.73 0.25
N GLY A 131 -14.68 23.65 -0.23
CA GLY A 131 -14.95 25.10 -0.20
C GLY A 131 -14.99 25.72 1.20
N ILE A 132 -14.77 24.94 2.27
CA ILE A 132 -14.86 25.41 3.67
C ILE A 132 -13.43 25.57 4.23
N PRO A 133 -13.01 26.79 4.61
CA PRO A 133 -11.69 27.03 5.18
C PRO A 133 -11.40 26.15 6.40
N GLY A 134 -10.27 25.43 6.37
CA GLY A 134 -9.83 24.57 7.47
C GLY A 134 -10.55 23.22 7.56
N PHE A 135 -11.51 22.92 6.66
CA PHE A 135 -12.25 21.67 6.67
C PHE A 135 -11.85 20.78 5.48
N THR A 136 -11.15 19.69 5.77
CA THR A 136 -10.67 18.75 4.76
C THR A 136 -11.66 17.62 4.51
N ALA A 137 -11.92 17.30 3.25
CA ALA A 137 -12.62 16.06 2.90
C ALA A 137 -11.83 14.83 3.37
N ARG A 138 -12.53 13.74 3.66
CA ARG A 138 -11.92 12.46 4.04
C ARG A 138 -11.43 11.65 2.83
N ALA A 139 -12.07 11.83 1.68
CA ALA A 139 -11.72 11.24 0.39
C ALA A 139 -12.22 12.11 -0.76
N ILE A 140 -11.65 11.92 -1.95
CA ILE A 140 -12.22 12.41 -3.22
C ILE A 140 -12.60 11.20 -4.06
N ARG A 141 -13.78 11.26 -4.69
CA ARG A 141 -14.29 10.22 -5.59
C ARG A 141 -14.34 10.78 -7.00
N TYR A 142 -13.76 10.06 -7.95
CA TYR A 142 -13.78 10.46 -9.35
C TYR A 142 -14.73 9.57 -10.16
N PRO A 143 -15.53 10.15 -11.08
CA PRO A 143 -16.26 9.36 -12.06
C PRO A 143 -15.31 8.41 -12.80
N GLY A 144 -15.69 7.13 -12.89
CA GLY A 144 -14.90 6.08 -13.52
C GLY A 144 -13.98 5.28 -12.59
N GLU A 145 -13.89 5.65 -11.30
CA GLU A 145 -13.29 4.75 -10.30
C GLU A 145 -14.26 3.61 -9.95
N GLU A 146 -13.73 2.41 -9.70
CA GLU A 146 -14.52 1.19 -9.41
C GLU A 146 -15.57 1.40 -8.32
N GLN A 147 -15.20 2.15 -7.28
CA GLN A 147 -16.07 2.39 -6.12
C GLN A 147 -16.90 3.67 -6.26
N PHE A 148 -16.87 4.37 -7.39
CA PHE A 148 -17.68 5.56 -7.61
C PHE A 148 -19.18 5.19 -7.69
N GLY A 149 -20.03 5.89 -6.94
CA GLY A 149 -21.48 5.67 -6.98
C GLY A 149 -22.00 4.41 -6.28
N ASN A 150 -21.17 3.70 -5.51
CA ASN A 150 -21.54 2.46 -4.80
C ASN A 150 -22.63 2.59 -3.70
N GLY A 151 -23.18 3.78 -3.47
CA GLY A 151 -24.27 4.00 -2.51
C GLY A 151 -23.89 3.82 -1.03
N ASP A 152 -22.59 3.79 -0.70
CA ASP A 152 -22.15 3.66 0.69
C ASP A 152 -22.61 4.89 1.51
N PRO A 153 -23.40 4.67 2.59
CA PRO A 153 -24.09 5.73 3.32
C PRO A 153 -23.16 6.68 4.09
N GLU A 154 -21.91 6.28 4.33
CA GLU A 154 -20.91 7.20 4.90
C GLU A 154 -20.51 8.32 3.92
N TRP A 155 -20.75 8.12 2.62
CA TRP A 155 -20.31 9.05 1.58
C TRP A 155 -21.45 9.89 1.06
N GLN A 156 -21.52 11.12 1.56
CA GLN A 156 -22.44 12.11 1.04
C GLN A 156 -21.70 13.09 0.11
N PRO A 157 -22.22 13.39 -1.08
CA PRO A 157 -21.67 14.45 -1.89
C PRO A 157 -21.74 15.76 -1.11
N GLN A 158 -20.65 16.53 -1.14
CA GLN A 158 -20.66 17.90 -0.61
C GLN A 158 -21.62 18.73 -1.48
N ARG A 159 -22.62 19.34 -0.83
CA ARG A 159 -23.63 20.18 -1.47
C ARG A 159 -23.09 21.57 -1.75
#